data_AF-A0A7X8A8U7-F1
#
_entry.id   AF-A0A7X8A8U7-F1
#
_cell.length_a   1.000
_cell.length_b   1.000
_cell.length_c   1.000
_cell.angle_alpha   90.00
_cell.angle_beta   90.00
_cell.angle_gamma   90.00
#
_symmetry.space_group_name_H-M   'P 1'
#
loop_
_entity.id
_entity.type
_entity.pdbx_description
1 polymer ?
#
loop_
_entity_poly.entity_id
_entity_poly.type
_entity_poly.pdbx_seq_one_letter_code
_entity_poly.pdbx_strand_id
1 'polypeptide(L)'
;MTLISAAAEGLRLRDEQKITAALDNAVKQQNAVTAAEIRLIHANYFFFTVQNRRALEEYEQVAQAAAETGDEILSALARIGQADVHFRSSDYKRVTEMIAKAEPVFRRNAFDEGLGHVSRLRGHMPFYAGDYEASLRYFAEALKHYEKAGYAFGLGSVHKYLGDIQIERGENEQALAEYDRAERYFRTPEDAFGLGWVFWARGVFHQNVGNFEKALQLFDQAHAFFVSAKYPLGVGNALKSEADIYRFAGDAERALEYYEKAKHYYEAAEST
;
A
#
# COMPACT_ATOMS: atom_id res chain seq x y z
N MET A 1 14.86 21.85 2.91
CA MET A 1 13.65 21.84 2.07
C MET A 1 13.58 20.44 1.48
N THR A 2 12.78 19.57 2.05
CA THR A 2 12.74 18.14 1.71
C THR A 2 12.30 18.00 0.25
N LEU A 3 13.05 17.21 -0.53
CA LEU A 3 12.84 16.87 -1.95
C LEU A 3 11.41 16.34 -2.27
N ILE A 4 10.59 16.15 -1.24
CA ILE A 4 9.24 15.58 -1.33
C ILE A 4 8.15 16.66 -1.13
N SER A 5 8.41 17.82 -0.50
CA SER A 5 7.27 18.62 0.04
C SER A 5 6.46 19.45 -0.96
N ALA A 6 7.02 19.97 -2.05
CA ALA A 6 6.27 20.85 -2.98
C ALA A 6 5.87 20.16 -4.30
N ALA A 7 6.63 19.16 -4.74
CA ALA A 7 6.28 18.36 -5.91
C ALA A 7 5.32 17.20 -5.55
N ALA A 8 5.45 16.57 -4.37
CA ALA A 8 4.61 15.44 -3.98
C ALA A 8 3.20 15.85 -3.53
N GLU A 9 2.98 17.09 -3.12
CA GLU A 9 1.66 17.58 -2.70
C GLU A 9 0.70 17.75 -3.89
N GLY A 10 1.24 18.00 -5.09
CA GLY A 10 0.49 18.12 -6.34
C GLY A 10 0.50 16.90 -7.24
N LEU A 11 1.35 15.89 -6.99
CA LEU A 11 1.52 14.71 -7.86
C LEU A 11 0.99 13.40 -7.24
N ARG A 12 0.29 13.45 -6.10
CA ARG A 12 -0.67 12.41 -5.66
C ARG A 12 -1.93 12.33 -6.55
N LEU A 13 -1.83 12.79 -7.79
CA LEU A 13 -2.88 12.75 -8.79
C LEU A 13 -2.99 11.31 -9.30
N ARG A 14 -4.13 10.66 -9.02
CA ARG A 14 -4.51 9.34 -9.58
C ARG A 14 -4.77 9.39 -11.08
N ASP A 15 -4.01 10.20 -11.80
CA ASP A 15 -4.19 10.55 -13.20
C ASP A 15 -2.86 10.44 -13.93
N GLU A 16 -2.66 9.29 -14.57
CA GLU A 16 -1.49 8.97 -15.38
C GLU A 16 -1.18 10.08 -16.39
N GLN A 17 -2.19 10.70 -17.00
CA GLN A 17 -1.97 11.73 -18.02
C GLN A 17 -1.29 12.97 -17.44
N LYS A 18 -1.67 13.37 -16.22
CA LYS A 18 -1.04 14.52 -15.54
C LYS A 18 0.39 14.21 -15.12
N ILE A 19 0.64 13.00 -14.62
CA ILE A 19 1.99 12.57 -14.24
C ILE A 19 2.89 12.54 -15.48
N THR A 20 2.43 11.93 -16.58
CA THR A 20 3.16 11.87 -17.86
C THR A 20 3.42 13.27 -18.42
N ALA A 21 2.43 14.16 -18.42
CA ALA A 21 2.61 15.53 -18.89
C ALA A 21 3.63 16.32 -18.04
N ALA A 22 3.63 16.12 -16.71
CA ALA A 22 4.61 16.74 -15.82
C ALA A 22 6.03 16.19 -16.08
N LEU A 23 6.16 14.88 -16.31
CA LEU A 23 7.42 14.23 -16.65
C LEU A 23 7.96 14.76 -17.99
N ASP A 24 7.13 14.79 -19.03
CA ASP A 24 7.49 15.33 -20.34
C ASP A 24 7.97 16.78 -20.26
N ASN A 25 7.31 17.59 -19.42
CA ASN A 25 7.71 18.97 -19.20
C ASN A 25 9.07 19.07 -18.50
N ALA A 26 9.31 18.27 -17.46
CA ALA A 26 10.60 18.24 -16.77
C ALA A 26 11.75 17.80 -17.70
N VAL A 27 11.49 16.80 -18.55
CA VAL A 27 12.44 16.34 -19.58
C VAL A 27 12.71 17.42 -20.62
N LYS A 28 11.68 18.11 -21.13
CA LYS A 28 11.83 19.24 -22.07
C LYS A 28 12.65 20.38 -21.48
N GLN A 29 12.51 20.61 -20.17
CA GLN A 29 13.30 21.61 -19.44
C GLN A 29 14.70 21.15 -19.07
N GLN A 30 15.10 19.92 -19.45
CA GLN A 30 16.39 19.31 -19.11
C GLN A 30 16.67 19.26 -17.60
N ASN A 31 15.61 19.22 -16.78
CA ASN A 31 15.73 19.12 -15.33
C ASN A 31 15.72 17.64 -14.92
N ALA A 32 16.90 17.00 -14.99
CA ALA A 32 17.07 15.58 -14.73
C ALA A 32 16.65 15.17 -13.30
N VAL A 33 16.92 16.01 -12.30
CA VAL A 33 16.54 15.74 -10.90
C VAL A 33 15.02 15.69 -10.76
N THR A 34 14.31 16.73 -11.19
CA THR A 34 12.84 16.75 -11.12
C THR A 34 12.21 15.66 -11.98
N ALA A 35 12.78 15.34 -13.15
CA ALA A 35 12.30 14.23 -13.96
C ALA A 35 12.42 12.89 -13.22
N ALA A 36 13.52 12.64 -12.51
CA ALA A 36 13.73 11.41 -11.74
C ALA A 36 12.73 11.31 -10.56
N GLU A 37 12.46 12.41 -9.86
CA GLU A 37 11.46 12.46 -8.79
C GLU A 37 10.04 12.17 -9.32
N ILE A 38 9.66 12.77 -10.44
CA ILE A 38 8.34 12.53 -11.07
C ILE A 38 8.22 11.08 -11.52
N ARG A 39 9.30 10.47 -12.05
CA ARG A 39 9.31 9.04 -12.40
C ARG A 39 9.03 8.15 -11.20
N LEU A 40 9.53 8.47 -10.01
CA LEU A 40 9.21 7.70 -8.81
C LEU A 40 7.71 7.73 -8.53
N ILE A 41 7.07 8.89 -8.71
CA ILE A 41 5.63 9.03 -8.53
C ILE A 41 4.86 8.24 -9.58
N HIS A 42 5.34 8.23 -10.82
CA HIS A 42 4.78 7.43 -11.91
C HIS A 42 4.88 5.91 -11.64
N ALA A 43 6.03 5.45 -11.14
CA ALA A 43 6.22 4.06 -10.73
C ALA A 43 5.27 3.66 -9.59
N ASN A 44 5.11 4.53 -8.58
CA ASN A 44 4.15 4.34 -7.50
C ASN A 44 2.71 4.27 -8.02
N TYR A 45 2.34 5.11 -9.00
CA TYR A 45 1.02 5.06 -9.64
C TYR A 45 0.74 3.69 -10.27
N PHE A 46 1.71 3.11 -10.99
CA PHE A 46 1.54 1.76 -11.54
C PHE A 46 1.45 0.69 -10.45
N PHE A 47 2.22 0.81 -9.38
CA PHE A 47 2.12 -0.11 -8.24
C PHE A 47 0.72 -0.08 -7.60
N PHE A 48 0.17 1.12 -7.37
CA PHE A 48 -1.16 1.27 -6.76
C PHE A 48 -2.29 0.90 -7.71
N THR A 49 -2.11 1.06 -9.02
CA THR A 49 -3.07 0.60 -10.04
C THR A 49 -2.82 -0.85 -10.48
N VAL A 50 -1.95 -1.58 -9.77
CA VAL A 50 -1.68 -3.03 -9.94
C VAL A 50 -0.99 -3.39 -11.26
N GLN A 51 -0.49 -2.40 -12.00
CA GLN A 51 0.32 -2.56 -13.21
C GLN A 51 1.77 -2.95 -12.87
N ASN A 52 1.95 -4.12 -12.26
CA ASN A 52 3.21 -4.54 -11.63
C ASN A 52 4.40 -4.56 -12.60
N ARG A 53 4.19 -4.97 -13.86
CA ARG A 53 5.26 -4.97 -14.87
C ARG A 53 5.73 -3.55 -15.17
N ARG A 54 4.81 -2.64 -15.46
CA ARG A 54 5.10 -1.22 -15.72
C ARG A 54 5.72 -0.56 -14.49
N ALA A 55 5.25 -0.89 -13.29
CA ALA A 55 5.84 -0.40 -12.05
C ALA A 55 7.32 -0.78 -11.93
N LEU A 56 7.67 -2.06 -12.17
CA LEU A 56 9.06 -2.52 -12.13
C LEU A 56 9.92 -1.84 -13.20
N GLU A 57 9.40 -1.67 -14.42
CA GLU A 57 10.08 -0.96 -15.50
C GLU A 57 10.36 0.51 -15.13
N GLU A 58 9.38 1.21 -14.56
CA GLU A 58 9.55 2.60 -14.13
C GLU A 58 10.49 2.72 -12.93
N TYR A 59 10.41 1.84 -11.93
CA TYR A 59 11.38 1.86 -10.82
C TYR A 59 12.81 1.62 -11.29
N GLU A 60 13.01 0.79 -12.32
CA GLU A 60 14.33 0.60 -12.92
C GLU A 60 14.81 1.90 -13.60
N GLN A 61 13.93 2.59 -14.32
CA GLN A 61 14.24 3.91 -14.90
C GLN A 61 14.53 4.97 -13.82
N VAL A 62 13.84 4.95 -12.68
CA VAL A 62 14.14 5.81 -11.52
C VAL A 62 15.55 5.51 -11.00
N ALA A 63 15.90 4.23 -10.84
CA ALA A 63 17.22 3.84 -10.35
C ALA A 63 18.35 4.28 -11.31
N GLN A 64 18.11 4.22 -12.62
CA GLN A 64 19.05 4.70 -13.65
C GLN A 64 19.19 6.21 -13.61
N ALA A 65 18.08 6.96 -13.62
CA ALA A 65 18.09 8.42 -13.56
C ALA A 65 18.74 8.92 -12.26
N ALA A 66 18.48 8.25 -11.14
CA ALA A 66 19.10 8.54 -9.85
C ALA A 66 20.61 8.29 -9.85
N ALA A 67 21.11 7.31 -10.62
CA ALA A 67 22.55 7.09 -10.79
C ALA A 67 23.21 8.21 -11.61
N GLU A 68 22.51 8.74 -12.62
CA GLU A 68 22.99 9.87 -13.43
C GLU A 68 23.05 11.18 -12.64
N THR A 69 22.09 11.40 -11.72
CA THR A 69 22.04 12.60 -10.87
C THR A 69 22.85 12.46 -9.58
N GLY A 70 23.30 11.26 -9.24
CA GLY A 70 23.96 10.96 -7.97
C GLY A 70 23.03 10.92 -6.76
N ASP A 71 21.71 10.84 -6.96
CA ASP A 71 20.73 10.76 -5.88
C ASP A 71 20.57 9.33 -5.36
N GLU A 72 21.43 8.96 -4.42
CA GLU A 72 21.40 7.62 -3.85
C GLU A 72 20.11 7.32 -3.07
N ILE A 73 19.47 8.33 -2.45
CA ILE A 73 18.22 8.16 -1.70
C ILE A 73 17.09 7.79 -2.66
N LEU A 74 16.98 8.49 -3.80
CA LEU A 74 16.00 8.19 -4.83
C LEU A 74 16.20 6.78 -5.41
N SER A 75 17.46 6.39 -5.65
CA SER A 75 17.82 5.03 -6.07
C SER A 75 17.42 3.98 -5.03
N ALA A 76 17.55 4.28 -3.73
CA ALA A 76 17.13 3.39 -2.66
C ALA A 76 15.60 3.32 -2.52
N LEU A 77 14.88 4.43 -2.71
CA LEU A 77 13.41 4.45 -2.74
C LEU A 77 12.85 3.62 -3.89
N ALA A 78 13.46 3.68 -5.08
CA ALA A 78 13.06 2.84 -6.21
C ALA A 78 13.16 1.34 -5.88
N ARG A 79 14.22 0.93 -5.17
CA ARG A 79 14.40 -0.46 -4.72
C ARG A 79 13.35 -0.88 -3.70
N ILE A 80 12.94 0.02 -2.80
CA ILE A 80 11.80 -0.24 -1.91
C ILE A 80 10.51 -0.45 -2.70
N GLY A 81 10.27 0.38 -3.72
CA GLY A 81 9.14 0.20 -4.63
C GLY A 81 9.15 -1.15 -5.34
N GLN A 82 10.32 -1.59 -5.85
CA GLN A 82 10.50 -2.93 -6.41
C GLN A 82 10.23 -4.04 -5.38
N ALA A 83 10.67 -3.83 -4.13
CA ALA A 83 10.41 -4.77 -3.03
C ALA A 83 8.90 -4.89 -2.75
N ASP A 84 8.15 -3.78 -2.71
CA ASP A 84 6.70 -3.80 -2.52
C ASP A 84 5.98 -4.54 -3.67
N VAL A 85 6.45 -4.39 -4.92
CA VAL A 85 5.92 -5.17 -6.06
C VAL A 85 6.20 -6.67 -5.88
N HIS A 86 7.45 -7.05 -5.56
CA HIS A 86 7.82 -8.46 -5.37
C HIS A 86 7.12 -9.09 -4.16
N PHE A 87 6.88 -8.30 -3.12
CA PHE A 87 6.09 -8.71 -1.96
C PHE A 87 4.67 -9.11 -2.37
N ARG A 88 4.01 -8.34 -3.24
CA ARG A 88 2.68 -8.66 -3.77
C ARG A 88 2.66 -10.03 -4.47
N SER A 89 3.75 -10.42 -5.13
CA SER A 89 3.92 -11.73 -5.77
C SER A 89 4.52 -12.81 -4.86
N SER A 90 4.65 -12.55 -3.55
CA SER A 90 5.27 -13.45 -2.57
C SER A 90 6.73 -13.85 -2.88
N ASP A 91 7.43 -13.07 -3.70
CA ASP A 91 8.86 -13.29 -3.99
C ASP A 91 9.72 -12.67 -2.88
N TYR A 92 9.68 -13.29 -1.70
CA TYR A 92 10.40 -12.81 -0.51
C TYR A 92 11.92 -12.81 -0.67
N LYS A 93 12.45 -13.63 -1.60
CA LYS A 93 13.87 -13.60 -1.94
C LYS A 93 14.22 -12.24 -2.55
N ARG A 94 13.48 -11.79 -3.57
CA ARG A 94 13.72 -10.47 -4.17
C ARG A 94 13.43 -9.32 -3.22
N VAL A 95 12.40 -9.42 -2.36
CA VAL A 95 12.16 -8.44 -1.29
C VAL A 95 13.41 -8.25 -0.43
N THR A 96 14.00 -9.35 0.04
CA THR A 96 15.19 -9.32 0.88
C THR A 96 16.40 -8.74 0.15
N GLU A 97 16.59 -9.09 -1.13
CA GLU A 97 17.67 -8.53 -1.97
C GLU A 97 17.53 -7.02 -2.15
N MET A 98 16.31 -6.51 -2.39
CA MET A 98 16.07 -5.08 -2.56
C MET A 98 16.28 -4.31 -1.25
N ILE A 99 15.79 -4.84 -0.12
CA ILE A 99 16.05 -4.27 1.20
C ILE A 99 17.55 -4.18 1.48
N ALA A 100 18.30 -5.25 1.19
CA ALA A 100 19.74 -5.30 1.42
C ALA A 100 20.51 -4.22 0.62
N LYS A 101 20.00 -3.84 -0.56
CA LYS A 101 20.56 -2.75 -1.39
C LYS A 101 20.14 -1.35 -0.91
N ALA A 102 18.90 -1.18 -0.43
CA ALA A 102 18.36 0.12 -0.04
C ALA A 102 18.76 0.56 1.37
N GLU A 103 18.72 -0.36 2.34
CA GLU A 103 18.87 -0.04 3.76
C GLU A 103 20.21 0.62 4.13
N PRO A 104 21.38 0.21 3.60
CA PRO A 104 22.64 0.89 3.90
C PRO A 104 22.64 2.37 3.50
N VAL A 105 21.93 2.70 2.42
CA VAL A 105 21.78 4.08 1.94
C VAL A 105 20.93 4.89 2.92
N PHE A 106 19.79 4.36 3.35
CA PHE A 106 18.95 5.05 4.33
C PHE A 106 19.64 5.22 5.67
N ARG A 107 20.40 4.22 6.13
CA ARG A 107 21.18 4.32 7.37
C ARG A 107 22.23 5.41 7.31
N ARG A 108 23.08 5.44 6.26
CA ARG A 108 24.16 6.45 6.16
C ARG A 108 23.64 7.88 5.98
N ASN A 109 22.43 8.02 5.41
CA ASN A 109 21.78 9.33 5.21
C ASN A 109 20.83 9.70 6.35
N ALA A 110 20.70 8.87 7.40
CA ALA A 110 19.72 9.05 8.47
C ALA A 110 18.29 9.30 7.95
N PHE A 111 17.91 8.62 6.87
CA PHE A 111 16.62 8.80 6.21
C PHE A 111 15.55 7.88 6.84
N ASP A 112 14.89 8.39 7.88
CA ASP A 112 13.94 7.63 8.70
C ASP A 112 12.75 7.08 7.91
N GLU A 113 12.20 7.81 6.92
CA GLU A 113 11.08 7.31 6.10
C GLU A 113 11.45 5.99 5.39
N GLY A 114 12.63 5.94 4.76
CA GLY A 114 13.18 4.74 4.13
C GLY A 114 13.40 3.58 5.10
N LEU A 115 13.93 3.85 6.30
CA LEU A 115 14.09 2.84 7.35
C LEU A 115 12.74 2.30 7.85
N GLY A 116 11.72 3.16 7.89
CA GLY A 116 10.34 2.76 8.16
C GLY A 116 9.81 1.79 7.12
N HIS A 117 10.01 2.05 5.82
CA HIS A 117 9.61 1.12 4.75
C HIS A 117 10.33 -0.22 4.82
N VAL A 118 11.63 -0.22 5.10
CA VAL A 118 12.41 -1.45 5.31
C VAL A 118 11.83 -2.28 6.46
N SER A 119 11.57 -1.63 7.61
CA SER A 119 11.04 -2.29 8.80
C SER A 119 9.64 -2.84 8.57
N ARG A 120 8.78 -2.07 7.89
CA ARG A 120 7.43 -2.52 7.48
C ARG A 120 7.48 -3.76 6.61
N LEU A 121 8.29 -3.77 5.55
CA LEU A 121 8.45 -4.94 4.68
C LEU A 121 8.96 -6.17 5.44
N ARG A 122 9.90 -5.97 6.38
CA ARG A 122 10.35 -7.04 7.28
C ARG A 122 9.27 -7.53 8.23
N GLY A 123 8.36 -6.66 8.68
CA GLY A 123 7.22 -7.04 9.52
C GLY A 123 6.15 -7.82 8.77
N HIS A 124 5.96 -7.54 7.48
CA HIS A 124 4.99 -8.26 6.65
C HIS A 124 5.38 -9.74 6.44
N MET A 125 6.65 -10.06 6.17
CA MET A 125 7.09 -11.44 5.91
C MET A 125 6.72 -12.45 7.03
N PRO A 126 7.06 -12.21 8.31
CA PRO A 126 6.66 -13.10 9.40
C PRO A 126 5.16 -13.02 9.71
N PHE A 127 4.48 -11.89 9.45
CA PHE A 127 3.02 -11.81 9.58
C PHE A 127 2.32 -12.87 8.71
N TYR A 128 2.68 -12.97 7.44
CA TYR A 128 2.11 -13.99 6.55
C TYR A 128 2.61 -15.41 6.83
N ALA A 129 3.68 -15.56 7.62
CA ALA A 129 4.14 -16.85 8.12
C ALA A 129 3.50 -17.23 9.47
N GLY A 130 2.66 -16.36 10.06
CA GLY A 130 2.05 -16.56 11.38
C GLY A 130 2.97 -16.29 12.57
N ASP A 131 4.18 -15.77 12.36
CA ASP A 131 5.10 -15.35 13.43
C ASP A 131 4.78 -13.90 13.82
N TYR A 132 3.71 -13.75 14.61
CA TYR A 132 3.22 -12.45 15.03
C TYR A 132 4.18 -11.74 15.98
N GLU A 133 4.91 -12.46 16.83
CA GLU A 133 5.93 -11.90 17.71
C GLU A 133 7.07 -11.23 16.92
N ALA A 134 7.56 -11.86 15.85
CA ALA A 134 8.55 -11.23 14.98
C ALA A 134 7.97 -10.04 14.22
N SER A 135 6.73 -10.16 13.74
CA SER A 135 6.05 -9.07 13.04
C SER A 135 5.89 -7.82 13.93
N LEU A 136 5.43 -8.00 15.17
CA LEU A 136 5.27 -6.92 16.15
C LEU A 136 6.58 -6.15 16.41
N ARG A 137 7.72 -6.85 16.48
CA ARG A 137 9.03 -6.19 16.67
C ARG A 137 9.37 -5.27 15.49
N TYR A 138 9.20 -5.76 14.27
CA TYR A 138 9.51 -4.98 13.07
C TYR A 138 8.51 -3.84 12.84
N PHE A 139 7.24 -4.03 13.17
CA PHE A 139 6.25 -2.96 13.12
C PHE A 139 6.50 -1.88 14.17
N ALA A 140 6.94 -2.23 15.37
CA ALA A 140 7.37 -1.25 16.36
C ALA A 140 8.58 -0.42 15.87
N GLU A 141 9.54 -1.06 15.21
CA GLU A 141 10.66 -0.36 14.56
C GLU A 141 10.16 0.58 13.44
N ALA A 142 9.22 0.11 12.60
CA ALA A 142 8.62 0.91 11.54
C ALA A 142 7.89 2.15 12.09
N LEU A 143 7.08 1.99 13.15
CA LEU A 143 6.39 3.10 13.81
C LEU A 143 7.38 4.16 14.29
N LYS A 144 8.43 3.77 15.00
CA LYS A 144 9.46 4.70 15.50
C LYS A 144 10.09 5.51 14.37
N HIS A 145 10.38 4.88 13.24
CA HIS A 145 10.95 5.56 12.08
C HIS A 145 9.93 6.47 11.39
N TYR A 146 8.70 6.00 11.18
CA TYR A 146 7.65 6.82 10.57
C TYR A 146 7.22 8.01 11.44
N GLU A 147 7.23 7.88 12.76
CA GLU A 147 7.01 8.99 13.70
C GLU A 147 8.06 10.08 13.53
N LYS A 148 9.34 9.72 13.49
CA LYS A 148 10.45 10.67 13.25
C LYS A 148 10.35 11.34 11.90
N ALA A 149 9.93 10.61 10.87
CA ALA A 149 9.74 11.13 9.53
C ALA A 149 8.46 11.98 9.37
N GLY A 150 7.52 11.91 10.33
CA GLY A 150 6.19 12.52 10.17
C GLY A 150 5.36 11.85 9.07
N TYR A 151 5.63 10.58 8.74
CA TYR A 151 5.02 9.89 7.61
C TYR A 151 3.68 9.23 8.00
N ALA A 152 2.62 10.03 7.98
CA ALA A 152 1.27 9.62 8.43
C ALA A 152 0.73 8.37 7.72
N PHE A 153 0.91 8.26 6.40
CA PHE A 153 0.42 7.11 5.64
C PHE A 153 1.06 5.78 6.11
N GLY A 154 2.35 5.79 6.41
CA GLY A 154 3.05 4.62 6.95
C GLY A 154 2.60 4.27 8.37
N LEU A 155 2.35 5.26 9.21
CA LEU A 155 1.78 5.06 10.54
C LEU A 155 0.40 4.39 10.45
N GLY A 156 -0.49 4.94 9.62
CA GLY A 156 -1.81 4.36 9.40
C GLY A 156 -1.75 2.92 8.90
N SER A 157 -0.85 2.65 7.94
CA SER A 157 -0.65 1.30 7.39
C SER A 157 -0.18 0.31 8.46
N VAL A 158 0.80 0.68 9.29
CA VAL A 158 1.31 -0.21 10.34
C VAL A 158 0.25 -0.45 11.42
N HIS A 159 -0.48 0.58 11.85
CA HIS A 159 -1.59 0.40 12.80
C HIS A 159 -2.67 -0.55 12.27
N LYS A 160 -2.98 -0.51 10.97
CA LYS A 160 -3.89 -1.49 10.37
C LYS A 160 -3.38 -2.92 10.55
N TYR A 161 -2.11 -3.19 10.26
CA TYR A 161 -1.53 -4.52 10.44
C TYR A 161 -1.41 -4.96 11.90
N LEU A 162 -1.16 -4.02 12.82
CA LEU A 162 -1.25 -4.31 14.25
C LEU A 162 -2.67 -4.74 14.61
N GLY A 163 -3.69 -4.07 14.08
CA GLY A 163 -5.08 -4.49 14.22
C GLY A 163 -5.33 -5.91 13.72
N ASP A 164 -4.83 -6.25 12.53
CA ASP A 164 -4.94 -7.62 11.98
C ASP A 164 -4.27 -8.65 12.90
N ILE A 165 -3.06 -8.38 13.41
CA ILE A 165 -2.38 -9.27 14.36
C ILE A 165 -3.23 -9.50 15.61
N GLN A 166 -3.85 -8.45 16.13
CA GLN A 166 -4.70 -8.57 17.30
C GLN A 166 -5.97 -9.39 17.04
N ILE A 167 -6.53 -9.35 15.82
CA ILE A 167 -7.60 -10.27 15.43
C ILE A 167 -7.12 -11.73 15.48
N GLU A 168 -5.96 -12.02 14.89
CA GLU A 168 -5.41 -13.39 14.86
C GLU A 168 -5.06 -13.92 16.26
N ARG A 169 -4.77 -13.03 17.20
CA ARG A 169 -4.55 -13.34 18.62
C ARG A 169 -5.83 -13.39 19.46
N GLY A 170 -6.99 -13.11 18.87
CA GLY A 170 -8.29 -13.05 19.57
C GLY A 170 -8.49 -11.81 20.44
N GLU A 171 -7.63 -10.81 20.32
CA GLU A 171 -7.61 -9.56 21.08
C GLU A 171 -8.50 -8.48 20.40
N ASN A 172 -9.79 -8.77 20.27
CA ASN A 172 -10.73 -8.00 19.45
C ASN A 172 -10.84 -6.50 19.79
N GLU A 173 -10.87 -6.13 21.08
CA GLU A 173 -10.94 -4.72 21.50
C GLU A 173 -9.67 -3.94 21.11
N GLN A 174 -8.51 -4.59 21.24
CA GLN A 174 -7.24 -4.00 20.84
C GLN A 174 -7.17 -3.84 19.33
N ALA A 175 -7.67 -4.82 18.56
CA ALA A 175 -7.75 -4.73 17.11
C ALA A 175 -8.55 -3.50 16.64
N LEU A 176 -9.74 -3.30 17.21
CA LEU A 176 -10.57 -2.13 16.90
C LEU A 176 -9.87 -0.81 17.26
N ALA A 177 -9.19 -0.75 18.40
CA ALA A 177 -8.42 0.43 18.80
C ALA A 177 -7.27 0.73 17.83
N GLU A 178 -6.60 -0.29 17.29
CA GLU A 178 -5.56 -0.13 16.27
C GLU A 178 -6.15 0.31 14.92
N TYR A 179 -7.30 -0.21 14.50
CA TYR A 179 -8.00 0.28 13.32
C TYR A 179 -8.45 1.75 13.46
N ASP A 180 -8.91 2.16 14.66
CA ASP A 180 -9.24 3.56 14.94
C ASP A 180 -8.00 4.47 14.86
N ARG A 181 -6.84 3.99 15.32
CA ARG A 181 -5.57 4.71 15.15
C ARG A 181 -5.20 4.83 13.68
N ALA A 182 -5.33 3.74 12.91
CA ALA A 182 -5.05 3.73 11.48
C ALA A 182 -5.89 4.79 10.74
N GLU A 183 -7.20 4.81 10.99
CA GLU A 183 -8.12 5.80 10.42
C GLU A 183 -7.74 7.23 10.79
N ARG A 184 -7.31 7.51 12.02
CA ARG A 184 -6.88 8.86 12.44
C ARG A 184 -5.64 9.37 11.69
N TYR A 185 -4.82 8.48 11.14
CA TYR A 185 -3.68 8.86 10.31
C TYR A 185 -4.06 9.08 8.84
N PHE A 186 -5.11 8.44 8.37
CA PHE A 186 -5.66 8.62 7.03
C PHE A 186 -6.67 9.77 7.02
N ARG A 187 -6.23 10.97 6.62
CA ARG A 187 -7.04 12.20 6.75
C ARG A 187 -7.39 12.87 5.44
N THR A 188 -6.76 12.46 4.34
CA THR A 188 -6.91 13.16 3.06
C THR A 188 -7.54 12.26 2.01
N PRO A 189 -8.18 12.81 0.95
CA PRO A 189 -8.74 12.00 -0.14
C PRO A 189 -7.72 11.04 -0.77
N GLU A 190 -6.43 11.40 -0.70
CA GLU A 190 -5.32 10.60 -1.20
C GLU A 190 -5.13 9.30 -0.42
N ASP A 191 -5.58 9.25 0.83
CA ASP A 191 -5.49 8.09 1.72
C ASP A 191 -6.60 7.04 1.49
N ALA A 192 -7.47 7.22 0.47
CA ALA A 192 -8.57 6.28 0.19
C ALA A 192 -8.11 4.82 0.05
N PHE A 193 -6.90 4.57 -0.46
CA PHE A 193 -6.33 3.22 -0.50
C PHE A 193 -6.18 2.62 0.90
N GLY A 194 -5.62 3.39 1.85
CA GLY A 194 -5.44 2.97 3.24
C GLY A 194 -6.77 2.81 3.96
N LEU A 195 -7.69 3.76 3.78
CA LEU A 195 -9.04 3.70 4.35
C LEU A 195 -9.80 2.47 3.87
N GLY A 196 -9.76 2.14 2.57
CA GLY A 196 -10.40 0.95 2.03
C GLY A 196 -9.97 -0.32 2.77
N TRP A 197 -8.69 -0.47 3.07
CA TRP A 197 -8.18 -1.60 3.83
C TRP A 197 -8.59 -1.61 5.31
N VAL A 198 -8.69 -0.45 5.96
CA VAL A 198 -9.18 -0.35 7.35
C VAL A 198 -10.65 -0.75 7.43
N PHE A 199 -11.49 -0.21 6.54
CA PHE A 199 -12.92 -0.53 6.50
C PHE A 199 -13.15 -2.00 6.13
N TRP A 200 -12.39 -2.54 5.18
CA TRP A 200 -12.45 -3.96 4.84
C TRP A 200 -12.07 -4.84 6.04
N ALA A 201 -10.98 -4.52 6.75
CA ALA A 201 -10.54 -5.30 7.91
C ALA A 201 -11.57 -5.28 9.06
N ARG A 202 -12.18 -4.11 9.33
CA ARG A 202 -13.31 -4.03 10.27
C ARG A 202 -14.52 -4.84 9.80
N GLY A 203 -14.80 -4.85 8.49
CA GLY A 203 -15.86 -5.67 7.90
C GLY A 203 -15.62 -7.16 8.12
N VAL A 204 -14.40 -7.63 7.86
CA VAL A 204 -13.98 -9.03 8.13
C VAL A 204 -14.13 -9.37 9.61
N PHE A 205 -13.71 -8.48 10.51
CA PHE A 205 -13.93 -8.67 11.94
C PHE A 205 -15.43 -8.87 12.26
N HIS A 206 -16.30 -7.98 11.77
CA HIS A 206 -17.74 -8.09 12.02
C HIS A 206 -18.35 -9.35 11.40
N GLN A 207 -17.87 -9.78 10.23
CA GLN A 207 -18.26 -11.03 9.61
C GLN A 207 -17.89 -12.23 10.50
N ASN A 208 -16.68 -12.26 11.04
CA ASN A 208 -16.19 -13.36 11.89
C ASN A 208 -16.97 -13.50 13.21
N VAL A 209 -17.42 -12.37 13.78
CA VAL A 209 -18.25 -12.38 15.00
C VAL A 209 -19.76 -12.49 14.71
N GLY A 210 -20.14 -12.73 13.44
CA GLY A 210 -21.53 -12.97 13.04
C GLY A 210 -22.40 -11.72 12.87
N ASN A 211 -21.82 -10.52 12.96
CA ASN A 211 -22.54 -9.26 12.70
C ASN A 211 -22.54 -8.93 11.20
N PHE A 212 -23.29 -9.72 10.43
CA PHE A 212 -23.31 -9.63 8.97
C PHE A 212 -23.85 -8.31 8.43
N GLU A 213 -24.84 -7.70 9.08
CA GLU A 213 -25.37 -6.40 8.65
C GLU A 213 -24.29 -5.31 8.74
N LYS A 214 -23.56 -5.26 9.87
CA LYS A 214 -22.47 -4.30 10.03
C LYS A 214 -21.31 -4.58 9.08
N ALA A 215 -21.00 -5.86 8.84
CA ALA A 215 -19.96 -6.26 7.91
C ALA A 215 -20.27 -5.79 6.48
N LEU A 216 -21.51 -5.98 6.00
CA LEU A 216 -21.94 -5.50 4.68
C LEU A 216 -21.79 -3.97 4.55
N GLN A 217 -22.21 -3.21 5.56
CA GLN A 217 -22.03 -1.74 5.56
C GLN A 217 -20.55 -1.33 5.45
N LEU A 218 -19.67 -2.05 6.15
CA LEU A 218 -18.24 -1.78 6.16
C LEU A 218 -17.57 -2.19 4.83
N PHE A 219 -18.02 -3.28 4.21
CA PHE A 219 -17.55 -3.69 2.89
C PHE A 219 -17.99 -2.72 1.80
N ASP A 220 -19.21 -2.17 1.85
CA ASP A 220 -19.66 -1.13 0.94
C ASP A 220 -18.82 0.16 1.08
N GLN A 221 -18.51 0.57 2.32
CA GLN A 221 -17.58 1.68 2.57
C GLN A 221 -16.18 1.38 2.00
N ALA A 222 -15.65 0.18 2.23
CA ALA A 222 -14.35 -0.23 1.68
C ALA A 222 -14.34 -0.21 0.15
N HIS A 223 -15.41 -0.71 -0.48
CA HIS A 223 -15.62 -0.68 -1.92
C HIS A 223 -15.56 0.75 -2.47
N ALA A 224 -16.30 1.69 -1.88
CA ALA A 224 -16.28 3.09 -2.30
C ALA A 224 -14.87 3.71 -2.21
N PHE A 225 -14.12 3.41 -1.15
CA PHE A 225 -12.74 3.85 -1.00
C PHE A 225 -11.79 3.22 -2.03
N PHE A 226 -11.92 1.91 -2.32
CA PHE A 226 -11.11 1.25 -3.33
C PHE A 226 -11.39 1.72 -4.75
N VAL A 227 -12.65 2.02 -5.09
CA VAL A 227 -13.02 2.65 -6.36
C VAL A 227 -12.37 4.03 -6.47
N SER A 228 -12.50 4.86 -5.43
CA SER A 228 -11.82 6.15 -5.38
C SER A 228 -10.31 5.99 -5.59
N ALA A 229 -9.71 4.99 -4.93
CA ALA A 229 -8.28 4.67 -5.01
C ALA A 229 -7.82 4.11 -6.37
N LYS A 230 -8.74 3.82 -7.30
CA LYS A 230 -8.46 3.10 -8.55
C LYS A 230 -7.73 1.77 -8.28
N TYR A 231 -8.15 1.06 -7.24
CA TYR A 231 -7.51 -0.17 -6.78
C TYR A 231 -8.44 -1.38 -7.03
N PRO A 232 -8.41 -1.97 -8.24
CA PRO A 232 -9.38 -3.01 -8.65
C PRO A 232 -9.34 -4.27 -7.77
N LEU A 233 -8.16 -4.67 -7.30
CA LEU A 233 -8.03 -5.80 -6.38
C LEU A 233 -8.80 -5.59 -5.06
N GLY A 234 -8.78 -4.37 -4.52
CA GLY A 234 -9.52 -4.05 -3.30
C GLY A 234 -11.03 -4.08 -3.52
N VAL A 235 -11.48 -3.57 -4.68
CA VAL A 235 -12.90 -3.66 -5.08
C VAL A 235 -13.35 -5.12 -5.18
N GLY A 236 -12.57 -5.96 -5.85
CA GLY A 236 -12.83 -7.40 -5.94
C GLY A 236 -12.90 -8.06 -4.55
N ASN A 237 -11.98 -7.71 -3.64
CA ASN A 237 -11.96 -8.26 -2.28
C ASN A 237 -13.19 -7.87 -1.47
N ALA A 238 -13.65 -6.62 -1.55
CA ALA A 238 -14.86 -6.18 -0.85
C ALA A 238 -16.10 -6.93 -1.38
N LEU A 239 -16.26 -7.02 -2.70
CA LEU A 239 -17.37 -7.73 -3.35
C LEU A 239 -17.35 -9.23 -3.02
N LYS A 240 -16.18 -9.86 -3.00
CA LYS A 240 -16.04 -11.26 -2.58
C LYS A 240 -16.47 -11.44 -1.12
N SER A 241 -16.08 -10.54 -0.22
CA SER A 241 -16.47 -10.61 1.19
C SER A 241 -17.99 -10.47 1.37
N GLU A 242 -18.65 -9.62 0.59
CA GLU A 242 -20.12 -9.52 0.57
C GLU A 242 -20.76 -10.81 0.02
N ALA A 243 -20.20 -11.37 -1.07
CA ALA A 243 -20.65 -12.65 -1.62
C ALA A 243 -20.54 -13.79 -0.61
N ASP A 244 -19.45 -13.82 0.17
CA ASP A 244 -19.25 -14.80 1.24
C ASP A 244 -20.36 -14.70 2.29
N ILE A 245 -20.80 -13.49 2.67
CA ILE A 245 -21.93 -13.29 3.58
C ILE A 245 -23.25 -13.82 2.99
N TYR A 246 -23.57 -13.48 1.73
CA TYR A 246 -24.79 -13.99 1.08
C TYR A 246 -24.79 -15.53 0.98
N ARG A 247 -23.63 -16.11 0.69
CA ARG A 247 -23.44 -17.57 0.66
C ARG A 247 -23.71 -18.19 2.03
N PHE A 248 -23.19 -17.61 3.11
CA PHE A 248 -23.46 -18.08 4.47
C PHE A 248 -24.93 -17.93 4.87
N ALA A 249 -25.62 -16.90 4.37
CA ALA A 249 -27.06 -16.69 4.57
C ALA A 249 -27.96 -17.63 3.73
N GLY A 250 -27.38 -18.46 2.85
CA GLY A 250 -28.11 -19.36 1.97
C GLY A 250 -28.65 -18.71 0.69
N ASP A 251 -28.30 -17.44 0.43
CA ASP A 251 -28.69 -16.73 -0.78
C ASP A 251 -27.66 -16.95 -1.90
N ALA A 252 -27.77 -18.10 -2.54
CA ALA A 252 -26.85 -18.53 -3.59
C ALA A 252 -26.89 -17.63 -4.84
N GLU A 253 -28.05 -17.04 -5.15
CA GLU A 253 -28.23 -16.18 -6.32
C GLU A 253 -27.43 -14.87 -6.16
N ARG A 254 -27.62 -14.16 -5.03
CA ARG A 254 -26.84 -12.95 -4.74
C ARG A 254 -25.37 -13.27 -4.55
N ALA A 255 -25.03 -14.37 -3.89
CA ALA A 255 -23.63 -14.77 -3.75
C ALA A 255 -22.94 -14.92 -5.11
N LEU A 256 -23.56 -15.64 -6.06
CA LEU A 256 -23.02 -15.84 -7.40
C LEU A 256 -22.87 -14.50 -8.15
N GLU A 257 -23.87 -13.63 -8.09
CA GLU A 257 -23.82 -12.31 -8.72
C GLU A 257 -22.59 -11.51 -8.23
N TYR A 258 -22.36 -11.46 -6.91
CA TYR A 258 -21.24 -10.71 -6.34
C TYR A 258 -19.89 -11.38 -6.59
N TYR A 259 -19.81 -12.72 -6.62
CA TYR A 259 -18.59 -13.41 -7.03
C TYR A 259 -18.21 -13.12 -8.49
N GLU A 260 -19.18 -13.07 -9.41
CA GLU A 260 -18.91 -12.73 -10.81
C GLU A 260 -18.44 -11.26 -10.96
N LYS A 261 -19.05 -10.34 -10.19
CA LYS A 261 -18.54 -8.95 -10.13
C LYS A 261 -17.10 -8.91 -9.60
N ALA A 262 -16.81 -9.63 -8.52
CA ALA A 262 -15.46 -9.69 -7.95
C ALA A 262 -14.44 -10.24 -8.97
N LYS A 263 -14.80 -11.31 -9.68
CA LYS A 263 -13.99 -11.93 -10.74
C LYS A 263 -13.66 -10.94 -11.85
N HIS A 264 -14.64 -10.17 -12.32
CA HIS A 264 -14.41 -9.13 -13.33
C HIS A 264 -13.33 -8.13 -12.92
N TYR A 265 -13.31 -7.71 -11.64
CA TYR A 265 -12.28 -6.81 -11.13
C TYR A 265 -10.90 -7.46 -10.99
N TYR A 266 -10.83 -8.75 -10.65
CA TYR A 266 -9.56 -9.48 -10.62
C TYR A 266 -8.98 -9.63 -12.03
N GLU A 267 -9.79 -9.99 -13.03
CA GLU A 267 -9.36 -10.09 -14.43
C GLU A 267 -8.90 -8.74 -14.99
N ALA A 268 -9.59 -7.65 -14.64
CA ALA A 268 -9.17 -6.29 -14.97
C ALA A 268 -7.82 -5.91 -14.33
N ALA A 269 -7.49 -6.45 -13.15
CA ALA A 269 -6.21 -6.20 -12.49
C ALA A 269 -5.06 -7.04 -13.06
N GLU A 270 -5.33 -8.21 -13.63
CA GLU A 270 -4.33 -9.09 -14.25
C GLU A 270 -4.00 -8.68 -15.70
N SER A 271 -4.92 -7.99 -16.38
CA SER A 271 -4.79 -7.58 -17.78
C SER A 271 -4.05 -6.26 -18.00
N THR A 272 -3.63 -5.58 -16.93
CA THR A 272 -2.93 -4.28 -16.93
C THR A 272 -1.52 -4.38 -16.39
#